data_AF-A0A8J6G3R5-F1
#
_entry.id   AF-A0A8J6G3R5-F1
#
_cell.length_a   1.000
_cell.length_b   1.000
_cell.length_c   1.000
_cell.angle_alpha   90.00
_cell.angle_beta   90.00
_cell.angle_gamma   90.00
#
_symmetry.space_group_name_H-M   'P 1'
#
loop_
_entity.id
_entity.type
_entity.pdbx_description
1 polymer ?
#
loop_
_entity_poly.entity_id
_entity_poly.type
_entity_poly.pdbx_seq_one_letter_code
_entity_poly.pdbx_strand_id
1 'polypeptide(L)'
;MVALPGLEPQLISPSLPPAYRDFFLPLLSRCPSAMGIKNKDGETPGQILGWGPPWDSAEEEEDEEVSKEREWQEKLQGELEDEWQEAIGRFEDDASHEVQEPESFSAWSDRLAREHAQKRRQQLEAERSYRPQRAEGSSHSWLQQEEEQRLFRERARAKEEELRQSRARRAQEAQGGRETDPLQPGPRAEHPRGAGRGSLWRFGEVPWPCPGGGDPEAMAAALVARGPPLEEQGALRRYLRAQQVRWHPDRFLQRFRSQIETWELGRVMGAVTALSQALNRHAEALK
;
A
#
# COMPACT_ATOMS: atom_id res chain seq x y z
N MET A 1 -18.10 -10.99 44.42
CA MET A 1 -17.26 -10.93 45.63
C MET A 1 -15.95 -11.62 45.32
N VAL A 2 -14.93 -10.86 44.93
CA VAL A 2 -13.55 -11.35 44.86
C VAL A 2 -12.79 -10.48 45.85
N ALA A 3 -12.30 -11.11 46.92
CA ALA A 3 -11.57 -10.45 47.98
C ALA A 3 -10.10 -10.29 47.56
N LEU A 4 -9.61 -9.06 47.54
CA LEU A 4 -8.18 -8.77 47.51
C LEU A 4 -7.70 -8.65 48.97
N PRO A 5 -6.77 -9.50 49.44
CA PRO A 5 -6.20 -9.38 50.78
C PRO A 5 -4.99 -8.44 50.73
N GLY A 6 -4.85 -7.55 51.72
CA GLY A 6 -3.57 -6.89 51.99
C GLY A 6 -3.54 -5.36 52.11
N LEU A 7 -4.66 -4.69 52.40
CA LEU A 7 -4.59 -3.32 52.91
C LEU A 7 -4.67 -3.34 54.43
N GLU A 8 -3.52 -3.51 55.10
CA GLU A 8 -3.42 -3.13 56.50
C GLU A 8 -3.68 -1.62 56.64
N PRO A 9 -4.51 -1.20 57.61
CA PRO A 9 -4.86 0.20 57.81
C PRO A 9 -3.82 0.84 58.73
N GLN A 10 -2.64 1.15 58.22
CA GLN A 10 -1.65 1.91 58.99
C GLN A 10 -1.12 3.06 58.15
N LEU A 11 -1.25 4.27 58.73
CA LEU A 11 -0.83 5.58 58.22
C LEU A 11 -1.85 6.34 57.36
N ILE A 12 -3.08 6.46 57.87
CA ILE A 12 -3.92 7.63 57.58
C ILE A 12 -3.38 8.81 58.40
N SER A 13 -2.50 9.61 57.80
CA SER A 13 -2.18 10.96 58.27
C SER A 13 -3.43 11.84 58.19
N PRO A 14 -3.69 12.75 59.16
CA PRO A 14 -4.95 13.47 59.23
C PRO A 14 -5.01 14.59 58.19
N SER A 15 -6.17 14.72 57.55
CA SER A 15 -6.61 15.77 56.61
C SER A 15 -6.19 15.64 55.14
N LEU A 16 -6.57 14.54 54.47
CA LEU A 16 -6.99 14.70 53.07
C LEU A 16 -8.40 15.34 53.05
N PRO A 17 -8.65 16.40 52.26
CA PRO A 17 -9.95 17.04 52.18
C PRO A 17 -11.04 16.02 51.84
N PRO A 18 -12.25 16.10 52.42
CA PRO A 18 -13.34 15.16 52.13
C PRO A 18 -13.66 15.11 50.62
N ALA A 19 -13.56 16.25 49.93
CA ALA A 19 -13.68 16.32 48.47
C ALA A 19 -12.65 15.43 47.74
N TYR A 20 -11.42 15.32 48.24
CA TYR A 20 -10.43 14.43 47.64
C TYR A 20 -10.85 12.97 47.76
N ARG A 21 -11.36 12.58 48.93
CA ARG A 21 -11.79 11.21 49.20
C ARG A 21 -13.06 10.82 48.41
N ASP A 22 -13.96 11.77 48.22
CA ASP A 22 -15.23 11.58 47.52
C ASP A 22 -15.09 11.57 45.99
N PHE A 23 -14.07 12.23 45.43
CA PHE A 23 -13.83 12.24 43.98
C PHE A 23 -12.75 11.24 43.54
N PHE A 24 -11.63 11.14 44.26
CA PHE A 24 -10.50 10.31 43.80
C PHE A 24 -10.68 8.82 44.07
N LEU A 25 -11.27 8.42 45.20
CA LEU A 25 -11.43 6.98 45.48
C LEU A 25 -12.42 6.28 44.53
N PRO A 26 -13.56 6.89 44.14
CA PRO A 26 -14.43 6.30 43.12
C PRO A 26 -13.78 6.23 41.74
N LEU A 27 -12.96 7.22 41.36
CA LEU A 27 -12.21 7.21 40.11
C LEU A 27 -11.11 6.15 40.12
N LEU A 28 -10.39 6.01 41.23
CA LEU A 28 -9.36 5.01 41.43
C LEU A 28 -9.91 3.57 41.37
N SER A 29 -11.07 3.33 41.99
CA SER A 29 -11.71 2.00 41.97
C SER A 29 -12.25 1.61 40.59
N ARG A 30 -12.52 2.59 39.72
CA ARG A 30 -13.11 2.37 38.39
C ARG A 30 -12.07 2.40 37.28
N CYS A 31 -10.96 3.10 37.48
CA CYS A 31 -9.85 3.24 36.54
C CYS A 31 -8.49 3.13 37.25
N PRO A 32 -8.06 1.93 37.66
CA PRO A 32 -6.76 1.73 38.30
C PRO A 32 -5.59 2.14 37.38
N SER A 33 -5.75 1.93 36.07
CA SER A 33 -4.74 2.24 35.05
C SER A 33 -4.38 3.72 34.97
N ALA A 34 -5.24 4.63 35.45
CA ALA A 34 -4.95 6.05 35.49
C ALA A 34 -3.76 6.39 36.41
N MET A 35 -3.42 5.50 37.34
CA MET A 35 -2.28 5.65 38.25
C MET A 35 -0.92 5.45 37.57
N GLY A 36 -0.88 4.82 36.39
CA GLY A 36 0.32 4.63 35.58
C GLY A 36 0.57 5.73 34.53
N ILE A 37 -0.36 6.69 34.39
CA ILE A 37 -0.25 7.75 33.38
C ILE A 37 0.76 8.80 33.85
N LYS A 38 1.81 9.04 33.08
CA LYS A 38 2.84 10.04 33.37
C LYS A 38 2.32 11.46 33.10
N ASN A 39 2.68 12.40 33.97
CA ASN A 39 2.49 13.83 33.75
C ASN A 39 3.56 14.37 32.75
N LYS A 40 3.54 15.68 32.47
CA LYS A 40 4.51 16.31 31.54
C LYS A 40 5.96 16.25 32.04
N ASP A 41 6.14 16.03 33.33
CA ASP A 41 7.42 15.92 34.01
C ASP A 41 7.86 14.45 34.16
N GLY A 42 7.10 13.50 33.60
CA GLY A 42 7.39 12.07 33.64
C GLY A 42 6.97 11.34 34.92
N GLU A 43 6.36 12.04 35.88
CA GLU A 43 5.93 11.49 37.17
C GLU A 43 4.51 10.93 37.08
N THR A 44 4.27 9.77 37.70
CA THR A 44 2.92 9.20 37.78
C THR A 44 2.16 9.71 39.01
N PRO A 45 0.82 9.78 38.99
CA PRO A 45 0.01 10.07 40.17
C PRO A 45 0.34 9.16 41.37
N GLY A 46 0.72 7.90 41.13
CA GLY A 46 1.18 6.98 42.17
C GLY A 46 2.50 7.43 42.82
N GLN A 47 3.45 7.89 42.01
CA GLN A 47 4.73 8.44 42.49
C GLN A 47 4.54 9.73 43.30
N ILE A 48 3.68 10.64 42.83
CA ILE A 48 3.37 11.92 43.53
C ILE A 48 2.72 11.67 44.89
N LEU A 49 1.90 10.62 45.01
CA LEU A 49 1.18 10.27 46.24
C LEU A 49 1.99 9.37 47.17
N GLY A 50 3.22 9.00 46.81
CA GLY A 50 4.06 8.11 47.61
C GLY A 50 3.52 6.67 47.69
N TRP A 51 2.62 6.30 46.78
CA TRP A 51 2.11 4.93 46.66
C TRP A 51 3.05 4.18 45.71
N GLY A 52 4.12 3.60 46.29
CA GLY A 52 5.16 2.85 45.55
C GLY A 52 4.61 1.66 44.72
N PRO A 53 5.38 1.15 43.75
CA PRO A 53 4.86 0.53 42.52
C PRO A 53 4.36 -0.93 42.68
N PRO A 54 3.43 -1.35 41.79
CA PRO A 54 3.86 -2.09 40.60
C PRO A 54 3.17 -1.55 39.33
N TRP A 55 3.36 -0.25 39.03
CA TRP A 55 2.80 0.38 37.83
C TRP A 55 3.84 0.58 36.71
N ASP A 56 5.11 0.26 36.98
CA ASP A 56 6.23 0.31 36.03
C ASP A 56 6.25 -0.90 35.07
N SER A 57 5.35 -1.88 35.24
CA SER A 57 5.33 -3.11 34.42
C SER A 57 4.76 -2.90 33.00
N ALA A 58 4.12 -1.76 32.74
CA ALA A 58 3.47 -1.49 31.45
C ALA A 58 4.48 -1.13 30.34
N GLU A 59 5.67 -0.63 30.70
CA GLU A 59 6.68 -0.20 29.72
C GLU A 59 7.33 -1.40 29.02
N GLU A 60 7.57 -2.49 29.74
CA GLU A 60 8.09 -3.73 29.14
C GLU A 60 7.04 -4.43 28.26
N GLU A 61 5.75 -4.34 28.60
CA GLU A 61 4.66 -4.87 27.76
C GLU A 61 4.41 -4.01 26.51
N GLU A 62 4.48 -2.68 26.60
CA GLU A 62 4.34 -1.78 25.44
C GLU A 62 5.49 -1.97 24.43
N ASP A 63 6.73 -2.11 24.90
CA ASP A 63 7.89 -2.34 24.02
C ASP A 63 7.82 -3.71 23.32
N GLU A 64 7.33 -4.73 24.03
CA GLU A 64 7.06 -6.04 23.43
C GLU A 64 5.90 -5.99 22.43
N GLU A 65 4.84 -5.23 22.70
CA GLU A 65 3.69 -5.09 21.81
C GLU A 65 4.06 -4.30 20.55
N VAL A 66 4.86 -3.24 20.68
CA VAL A 66 5.43 -2.48 19.54
C VAL A 66 6.35 -3.37 18.71
N SER A 67 7.13 -4.25 19.34
CA SER A 67 8.00 -5.19 18.64
C SER A 67 7.18 -6.24 17.87
N LYS A 68 6.15 -6.82 18.50
CA LYS A 68 5.23 -7.77 17.85
C LYS A 68 4.44 -7.14 16.70
N GLU A 69 4.00 -5.89 16.85
CA GLU A 69 3.30 -5.15 15.79
C GLU A 69 4.24 -4.90 14.58
N ARG A 70 5.51 -4.56 14.82
CA ARG A 70 6.51 -4.40 13.75
C ARG A 70 6.78 -5.70 13.02
N GLU A 71 6.99 -6.80 13.76
CA GLU A 71 7.17 -8.13 13.18
C GLU A 71 5.94 -8.55 12.35
N TRP A 72 4.74 -8.23 12.83
CA TRP A 72 3.50 -8.50 12.11
C TRP A 72 3.36 -7.65 10.84
N GLN A 73 3.72 -6.36 10.89
CA GLN A 73 3.76 -5.48 9.72
C GLN A 73 4.78 -5.94 8.67
N GLU A 74 5.98 -6.37 9.09
CA GLU A 74 6.97 -6.93 8.18
C GLU A 74 6.48 -8.23 7.53
N LYS A 75 5.80 -9.09 8.31
CA LYS A 75 5.18 -10.30 7.76
C LYS A 75 4.09 -9.96 6.75
N LEU A 76 3.19 -9.03 7.09
CA LEU A 76 2.11 -8.59 6.21
C LEU A 76 2.64 -7.96 4.92
N GLN A 77 3.68 -7.14 5.03
CA GLN A 77 4.37 -6.56 3.88
C GLN A 77 5.01 -7.65 3.01
N GLY A 78 5.61 -8.67 3.63
CA GLY A 78 6.17 -9.83 2.93
C GLY A 78 5.13 -10.60 2.12
N GLU A 79 3.98 -10.92 2.71
CA GLU A 79 2.87 -11.61 2.02
C GLU A 79 2.32 -10.76 0.86
N LEU A 80 2.14 -9.44 1.07
CA LEU A 80 1.68 -8.52 0.02
C LEU A 80 2.67 -8.44 -1.15
N GLU A 81 3.96 -8.38 -0.85
CA GLU A 81 5.01 -8.34 -1.86
C GLU A 81 5.10 -9.67 -2.61
N ASP A 82 4.92 -10.81 -1.92
CA ASP A 82 4.85 -12.13 -2.53
C ASP A 82 3.64 -12.27 -3.48
N GLU A 83 2.45 -11.84 -3.07
CA GLU A 83 1.25 -11.80 -3.93
C GLU A 83 1.45 -10.87 -5.13
N TRP A 84 2.05 -9.69 -4.91
CA TRP A 84 2.33 -8.74 -5.98
C TRP A 84 3.32 -9.33 -6.99
N GLN A 85 4.40 -9.96 -6.53
CA GLN A 85 5.40 -10.60 -7.39
C GLN A 85 4.83 -11.81 -8.14
N GLU A 86 3.98 -12.62 -7.51
CA GLU A 86 3.29 -13.74 -8.17
C GLU A 86 2.29 -13.24 -9.23
N ALA A 87 1.58 -12.14 -8.94
CA ALA A 87 0.66 -11.52 -9.88
C ALA A 87 1.39 -10.92 -11.10
N ILE A 88 2.58 -10.35 -10.91
CA ILE A 88 3.35 -9.69 -12.00
C ILE A 88 3.75 -10.68 -13.09
N GLY A 89 4.10 -11.93 -12.76
CA GLY A 89 4.46 -12.94 -13.76
C GLY A 89 3.28 -13.55 -14.52
N ARG A 90 2.06 -13.52 -13.96
CA ARG A 90 0.86 -14.09 -14.61
C ARG A 90 0.40 -13.31 -15.85
N PHE A 91 0.78 -12.04 -15.95
CA PHE A 91 0.39 -11.18 -17.09
C PHE A 91 1.48 -11.06 -18.16
N GLU A 92 2.68 -11.61 -17.94
CA GLU A 92 3.79 -11.56 -18.92
C GLU A 92 3.63 -12.62 -20.03
N ASP A 93 3.07 -13.80 -19.74
CA ASP A 93 2.91 -14.89 -20.72
C ASP A 93 1.79 -14.58 -21.76
N ASP A 94 0.79 -13.78 -21.36
CA ASP A 94 -0.30 -13.32 -22.23
C ASP A 94 0.12 -12.20 -23.21
N ALA A 95 1.30 -11.61 -23.04
CA ALA A 95 1.83 -10.63 -23.99
C ALA A 95 2.38 -11.27 -25.29
N SER A 96 2.50 -12.60 -25.32
CA SER A 96 2.98 -13.38 -26.47
C SER A 96 1.88 -13.77 -27.45
N HIS A 97 0.60 -13.63 -27.07
CA HIS A 97 -0.48 -13.69 -28.04
C HIS A 97 -0.38 -12.44 -28.90
N GLU A 98 -0.18 -12.64 -30.22
CA GLU A 98 -0.33 -11.61 -31.25
C GLU A 98 -1.43 -10.65 -30.83
N VAL A 99 -1.02 -9.46 -30.38
CA VAL A 99 -1.94 -8.40 -30.01
C VAL A 99 -2.64 -8.03 -31.30
N GLN A 100 -3.78 -8.67 -31.57
CA GLN A 100 -4.81 -8.03 -32.37
C GLN A 100 -4.96 -6.67 -31.73
N GLU A 101 -4.60 -5.61 -32.47
CA GLU A 101 -4.74 -4.26 -31.97
C GLU A 101 -6.13 -4.17 -31.32
N PRO A 102 -6.20 -3.87 -30.01
CA PRO A 102 -7.49 -3.80 -29.34
C PRO A 102 -8.34 -2.84 -30.16
N GLU A 103 -9.52 -3.31 -30.58
CA GLU A 103 -10.41 -2.53 -31.44
C GLU A 103 -10.44 -1.09 -30.92
N SER A 104 -10.10 -0.13 -31.79
CA SER A 104 -10.13 1.29 -31.41
C SER A 104 -11.47 1.61 -30.75
N PHE A 105 -11.49 2.52 -29.77
CA PHE A 105 -12.70 2.90 -29.04
C PHE A 105 -13.88 3.17 -29.98
N SER A 106 -13.63 3.86 -31.10
CA SER A 106 -14.63 4.12 -32.13
C SER A 106 -15.14 2.85 -32.81
N ALA A 107 -14.25 1.92 -33.16
CA ALA A 107 -14.62 0.64 -33.78
C ALA A 107 -15.46 -0.23 -32.83
N TRP A 108 -15.10 -0.27 -31.55
CA TRP A 108 -15.88 -0.93 -30.50
C TRP A 108 -17.25 -0.27 -30.33
N SER A 109 -17.31 1.08 -30.26
CA SER A 109 -18.57 1.80 -30.12
C SER A 109 -19.49 1.64 -31.34
N ASP A 110 -18.91 1.61 -32.54
CA ASP A 110 -19.65 1.40 -33.79
C ASP A 110 -20.18 -0.03 -33.88
N ARG A 111 -19.39 -1.02 -33.47
CA ARG A 111 -19.83 -2.42 -33.39
C ARG A 111 -20.99 -2.56 -32.40
N LEU A 112 -20.85 -2.00 -31.20
CA LEU A 112 -21.89 -2.03 -30.18
C LEU A 112 -23.17 -1.30 -30.64
N ALA A 113 -23.03 -0.16 -31.30
CA ALA A 113 -24.16 0.58 -31.86
C ALA A 113 -24.89 -0.22 -32.96
N ARG A 114 -24.15 -0.89 -33.84
CA ARG A 114 -24.71 -1.78 -34.87
C ARG A 114 -25.43 -2.97 -34.25
N GLU A 115 -24.83 -3.65 -33.28
CA GLU A 115 -25.42 -4.79 -32.60
C GLU A 115 -26.70 -4.38 -31.85
N HIS A 116 -26.67 -3.24 -31.16
CA HIS A 116 -27.84 -2.70 -30.47
C HIS A 116 -28.96 -2.32 -31.46
N ALA A 117 -28.61 -1.68 -32.59
CA ALA A 117 -29.58 -1.37 -33.64
C ALA A 117 -30.17 -2.63 -34.26
N GLN A 118 -29.37 -3.69 -34.45
CA GLN A 118 -29.82 -4.98 -34.96
C GLN A 118 -30.75 -5.69 -33.96
N LYS A 119 -30.38 -5.75 -32.68
CA LYS A 119 -31.23 -6.27 -31.60
C LYS A 119 -32.54 -5.51 -31.52
N ARG A 120 -32.52 -4.17 -31.62
CA ARG A 120 -33.74 -3.35 -31.66
C ARG A 120 -34.60 -3.63 -32.91
N ARG A 121 -33.99 -3.82 -34.08
CA ARG A 121 -34.72 -4.21 -35.30
C ARG A 121 -35.38 -5.57 -35.14
N GLN A 122 -34.65 -6.57 -34.63
CA GLN A 122 -35.18 -7.91 -34.35
C GLN A 122 -36.30 -7.87 -33.31
N GLN A 123 -36.17 -7.06 -32.26
CA GLN A 123 -37.22 -6.85 -31.26
C GLN A 123 -38.45 -6.19 -31.88
N LEU A 124 -38.29 -5.14 -32.69
CA LEU A 124 -39.41 -4.49 -33.38
C LEU A 124 -40.07 -5.40 -34.42
N GLU A 125 -39.30 -6.24 -35.12
CA GLU A 125 -39.81 -7.25 -36.05
C GLU A 125 -40.54 -8.37 -35.30
N ALA A 126 -40.02 -8.82 -34.16
CA ALA A 126 -40.69 -9.75 -33.27
C ALA A 126 -41.97 -9.15 -32.67
N GLU A 127 -41.95 -7.91 -32.19
CA GLU A 127 -43.13 -7.18 -31.68
C GLU A 127 -44.16 -6.90 -32.79
N ARG A 128 -43.72 -6.73 -34.04
CA ARG A 128 -44.62 -6.66 -35.20
C ARG A 128 -45.22 -8.02 -35.55
N SER A 129 -44.46 -9.10 -35.38
CA SER A 129 -44.90 -10.48 -35.66
C SER A 129 -45.79 -11.05 -34.54
N TYR A 130 -45.56 -10.64 -33.30
CA TYR A 130 -46.36 -10.91 -32.12
C TYR A 130 -47.02 -9.61 -31.69
N ARG A 131 -48.15 -9.26 -32.30
CA ARG A 131 -49.06 -8.25 -31.74
C ARG A 131 -50.12 -8.97 -30.89
N PRO A 132 -49.87 -9.34 -29.62
CA PRO A 132 -50.94 -9.79 -28.76
C PRO A 132 -51.77 -8.57 -28.29
N GLN A 133 -53.05 -8.81 -28.02
CA GLN A 133 -53.87 -7.87 -27.24
C GLN A 133 -53.14 -7.52 -25.95
N ARG A 134 -52.98 -6.21 -25.73
CA ARG A 134 -52.18 -5.62 -24.66
C ARG A 134 -52.69 -6.12 -23.29
N ALA A 135 -51.91 -6.96 -22.59
CA ALA A 135 -52.18 -7.30 -21.21
C ALA A 135 -51.81 -6.10 -20.31
N GLU A 136 -52.79 -5.56 -19.60
CA GLU A 136 -52.71 -4.33 -18.80
C GLU A 136 -51.62 -4.38 -17.70
N GLY A 137 -51.15 -5.57 -17.30
CA GLY A 137 -50.06 -5.75 -16.33
C GLY A 137 -48.67 -5.35 -16.83
N SER A 138 -48.43 -5.25 -18.14
CA SER A 138 -47.10 -4.92 -18.70
C SER A 138 -46.74 -3.44 -18.51
N SER A 139 -47.73 -2.54 -18.56
CA SER A 139 -47.49 -1.10 -18.36
C SER A 139 -47.03 -0.75 -16.95
N HIS A 140 -47.49 -1.50 -15.94
CA HIS A 140 -47.11 -1.23 -14.54
C HIS A 140 -45.67 -1.65 -14.25
N SER A 141 -45.22 -2.78 -14.81
CA SER A 141 -43.83 -3.25 -14.71
C SER A 141 -42.86 -2.27 -15.39
N TRP A 142 -43.26 -1.71 -16.54
CA TRP A 142 -42.44 -0.74 -17.28
C TRP A 142 -42.28 0.60 -16.52
N LEU A 143 -43.36 1.09 -15.89
CA LEU A 143 -43.32 2.30 -15.06
C LEU A 143 -42.45 2.11 -13.81
N GLN A 144 -42.54 0.95 -13.15
CA GLN A 144 -41.67 0.63 -12.00
C GLN A 144 -40.20 0.59 -12.42
N GLN A 145 -39.89 -0.02 -13.57
CA GLN A 145 -38.51 -0.06 -14.07
C GLN A 145 -37.97 1.32 -14.48
N GLU A 146 -38.83 2.22 -14.96
CA GLU A 146 -38.45 3.60 -15.27
C GLU A 146 -38.18 4.41 -13.98
N GLU A 147 -39.00 4.24 -12.95
CA GLU A 147 -38.81 4.86 -11.64
C GLU A 147 -37.52 4.36 -10.97
N GLU A 148 -37.24 3.05 -11.01
CA GLU A 148 -36.00 2.47 -10.51
C GLU A 148 -34.77 3.03 -11.24
N GLN A 149 -34.84 3.16 -12.57
CA GLN A 149 -33.76 3.77 -13.35
C GLN A 149 -33.56 5.25 -13.02
N ARG A 150 -34.64 5.99 -12.77
CA ARG A 150 -34.55 7.39 -12.33
C ARG A 150 -33.87 7.49 -10.97
N LEU A 151 -34.30 6.68 -10.01
CA LEU A 151 -33.70 6.62 -8.67
C LEU A 151 -32.22 6.20 -8.73
N PHE A 152 -31.86 5.27 -9.61
CA PHE A 152 -30.46 4.87 -9.81
C PHE A 152 -29.61 6.04 -10.33
N ARG A 153 -30.10 6.77 -11.34
CA ARG A 153 -29.41 7.95 -11.89
C ARG A 153 -29.30 9.07 -10.85
N GLU A 154 -30.33 9.27 -10.04
CA GLU A 154 -30.32 10.25 -8.95
C GLU A 154 -29.27 9.89 -7.89
N ARG A 155 -29.24 8.62 -7.44
CA ARG A 155 -28.21 8.13 -6.50
C ARG A 155 -26.80 8.27 -7.07
N ALA A 156 -26.61 8.00 -8.36
CA ALA A 156 -25.32 8.16 -9.03
C ALA A 156 -24.87 9.63 -9.03
N ARG A 157 -25.77 10.57 -9.37
CA ARG A 157 -25.51 12.01 -9.33
C ARG A 157 -25.22 12.52 -7.92
N ALA A 158 -25.95 12.03 -6.92
CA ALA A 158 -25.72 12.38 -5.52
C ALA A 158 -24.31 11.95 -5.06
N LYS A 159 -23.88 10.72 -5.40
CA LYS A 159 -22.51 10.26 -5.12
C LYS A 159 -21.44 11.05 -5.86
N GLU A 160 -21.68 11.43 -7.12
CA GLU A 160 -20.75 12.26 -7.88
C GLU A 160 -20.59 13.65 -7.26
N GLU A 161 -21.69 14.28 -6.86
CA GLU A 161 -21.67 15.58 -6.19
C GLU A 161 -20.99 15.49 -4.81
N GLU A 162 -21.20 14.41 -4.05
CA GLU A 162 -20.48 14.15 -2.79
C GLU A 162 -18.96 14.04 -3.02
N LEU A 163 -18.53 13.30 -4.04
CA LEU A 163 -17.11 13.21 -4.42
C LEU A 163 -16.57 14.56 -4.87
N ARG A 164 -17.36 15.35 -5.60
CA ARG A 164 -17.00 16.70 -6.04
C ARG A 164 -16.83 17.65 -4.84
N GLN A 165 -17.74 17.59 -3.88
CA GLN A 165 -17.67 18.35 -2.63
C GLN A 165 -16.49 17.92 -1.77
N SER A 166 -16.23 16.61 -1.64
CA SER A 166 -15.05 16.08 -0.93
C SER A 166 -13.74 16.55 -1.58
N ARG A 167 -13.64 16.53 -2.91
CA ARG A 167 -12.49 17.06 -3.66
C ARG A 167 -12.34 18.57 -3.46
N ALA A 168 -13.44 19.32 -3.51
CA ALA A 168 -13.42 20.77 -3.27
C ALA A 168 -12.99 21.11 -1.83
N ARG A 169 -13.48 20.36 -0.83
CA ARG A 169 -13.08 20.52 0.57
C ARG A 169 -11.59 20.23 0.77
N ARG A 170 -11.08 19.12 0.24
CA ARG A 170 -9.64 18.81 0.26
C ARG A 170 -8.79 19.87 -0.44
N ALA A 171 -9.29 20.43 -1.54
CA ALA A 171 -8.61 21.54 -2.22
C ALA A 171 -8.58 22.83 -1.38
N GLN A 172 -9.65 23.13 -0.64
CA GLN A 172 -9.69 24.28 0.28
C GLN A 172 -8.80 24.07 1.51
N GLU A 173 -8.81 22.87 2.11
CA GLU A 173 -7.92 22.50 3.22
C GLU A 173 -6.44 22.62 2.81
N ALA A 174 -6.10 22.21 1.59
CA ALA A 174 -4.75 22.37 1.03
C ALA A 174 -4.35 23.84 0.79
N GLN A 175 -5.31 24.74 0.59
CA GLN A 175 -5.07 26.18 0.44
C GLN A 175 -5.00 26.90 1.80
N GLY A 176 -5.85 26.54 2.77
CA GLY A 176 -5.83 27.10 4.13
C GLY A 176 -4.59 26.70 4.93
N GLY A 177 -4.00 25.54 4.65
CA GLY A 177 -2.68 25.14 5.19
C GLY A 177 -1.50 25.96 4.66
N ARG A 178 -1.73 26.88 3.71
CA ARG A 178 -0.69 27.70 3.07
C ARG A 178 -0.64 29.15 3.54
N GLU A 179 -1.58 29.59 4.39
CA GLU A 179 -1.72 31.02 4.77
C GLU A 179 -1.16 31.39 6.16
N THR A 180 -0.47 30.50 6.87
CA THR A 180 0.23 30.85 8.12
C THR A 180 1.70 30.44 8.11
N ASP A 181 2.52 31.11 7.30
CA ASP A 181 3.90 31.50 7.66
C ASP A 181 4.53 32.46 6.62
N PRO A 182 4.73 33.74 6.94
CA PRO A 182 5.60 34.62 6.17
C PRO A 182 6.95 34.81 6.90
N LEU A 183 7.92 33.91 6.62
CA LEU A 183 9.38 34.15 6.50
C LEU A 183 10.17 32.90 6.91
N GLN A 184 10.61 32.11 5.92
CA GLN A 184 11.97 31.59 5.80
C GLN A 184 12.06 30.71 4.53
N PRO A 185 12.93 31.02 3.55
CA PRO A 185 13.25 30.08 2.49
C PRO A 185 14.19 29.01 3.06
N GLY A 186 13.59 27.98 3.69
CA GLY A 186 14.30 26.75 4.03
C GLY A 186 14.89 26.10 2.77
N PRO A 187 16.03 25.39 2.88
CA PRO A 187 16.78 24.93 1.73
C PRO A 187 15.89 23.99 0.94
N ARG A 188 15.61 24.41 -0.29
CA ARG A 188 15.03 23.64 -1.38
C ARG A 188 15.51 22.20 -1.24
N ALA A 189 14.61 21.28 -0.88
CA ALA A 189 14.83 19.87 -1.08
C ALA A 189 15.35 19.75 -2.51
N GLU A 190 16.63 19.42 -2.59
CA GLU A 190 17.29 19.10 -3.82
C GLU A 190 16.58 17.84 -4.30
N HIS A 191 15.51 18.04 -5.07
CA HIS A 191 15.42 17.32 -6.33
C HIS A 191 16.85 17.31 -6.86
N PRO A 192 17.46 16.16 -7.15
CA PRO A 192 18.76 16.15 -7.76
C PRO A 192 18.62 17.04 -8.99
N ARG A 193 19.12 18.26 -8.81
CA ARG A 193 19.25 19.33 -9.76
C ARG A 193 19.85 18.62 -10.94
N GLY A 194 19.17 18.63 -12.09
CA GLY A 194 19.66 18.02 -13.32
C GLY A 194 21.17 18.21 -13.41
N ALA A 195 21.88 17.15 -13.05
CA ALA A 195 23.31 17.18 -12.82
C ALA A 195 23.94 16.92 -14.18
N GLY A 196 24.06 18.00 -14.96
CA GLY A 196 24.42 17.93 -16.37
C GLY A 196 23.31 17.24 -17.19
N ARG A 197 23.25 17.32 -18.51
CA ARG A 197 24.17 16.59 -19.37
C ARG A 197 25.30 15.87 -18.64
N GLY A 198 24.98 15.01 -17.67
CA GLY A 198 25.89 13.97 -17.24
C GLY A 198 26.12 13.09 -18.46
N SER A 199 27.37 12.73 -18.71
CA SER A 199 27.70 11.69 -19.68
C SER A 199 26.75 10.52 -19.46
N LEU A 200 26.14 10.05 -20.55
CA LEU A 200 25.38 8.80 -20.52
C LEU A 200 26.32 7.71 -19.98
N TRP A 201 25.78 6.79 -19.17
CA TRP A 201 26.52 5.71 -18.58
C TRP A 201 27.15 4.84 -19.65
N ARG A 202 28.46 4.71 -19.53
CA ARG A 202 29.24 3.68 -20.22
C ARG A 202 29.14 2.37 -19.44
N PHE A 203 29.59 1.27 -20.04
CA PHE A 203 29.49 -0.05 -19.41
C PHE A 203 30.01 -0.07 -17.96
N GLY A 204 31.13 0.58 -17.66
CA GLY A 204 31.70 0.61 -16.31
C GLY A 204 30.99 1.52 -15.29
N GLU A 205 30.11 2.41 -15.75
CA GLU A 205 29.34 3.34 -14.91
C GLU A 205 27.99 2.75 -14.47
N VAL A 206 27.55 1.67 -15.13
CA VAL A 206 26.41 0.89 -14.68
C VAL A 206 26.69 0.32 -13.29
N PRO A 207 25.76 0.43 -12.32
CA PRO A 207 25.95 -0.02 -10.94
C PRO A 207 25.90 -1.55 -10.83
N TRP A 208 26.90 -2.23 -11.39
CA TRP A 208 27.01 -3.68 -11.36
C TRP A 208 27.14 -4.23 -9.92
N PRO A 209 26.69 -5.47 -9.66
CA PRO A 209 26.83 -6.09 -8.34
C PRO A 209 28.28 -6.18 -7.86
N CYS A 210 29.21 -6.43 -8.78
CA CYS A 210 30.64 -6.44 -8.53
C CYS A 210 31.38 -5.50 -9.50
N PRO A 211 32.57 -4.98 -9.14
CA PRO A 211 33.36 -4.12 -10.02
C PRO A 211 33.61 -4.76 -11.38
N GLY A 212 33.43 -3.99 -12.46
CA GLY A 212 33.78 -4.39 -13.82
C GLY A 212 32.70 -5.16 -14.59
N GLY A 213 31.62 -5.64 -13.97
CA GLY A 213 30.40 -6.13 -14.65
C GLY A 213 30.57 -7.28 -15.66
N GLY A 214 31.73 -7.93 -15.68
CA GLY A 214 32.15 -8.78 -16.80
C GLY A 214 31.83 -10.26 -16.67
N ASP A 215 31.80 -10.80 -15.44
CA ASP A 215 31.51 -12.21 -15.19
C ASP A 215 30.11 -12.37 -14.55
N PRO A 216 29.15 -12.98 -15.25
CA PRO A 216 27.80 -13.17 -14.74
C PRO A 216 27.74 -14.08 -13.50
N GLU A 217 28.64 -15.05 -13.35
CA GLU A 217 28.66 -15.93 -12.19
C GLU A 217 29.18 -15.22 -10.95
N ALA A 218 30.29 -14.48 -11.05
CA ALA A 218 30.78 -13.65 -9.95
C ALA A 218 29.77 -12.57 -9.55
N MET A 219 29.05 -11.97 -10.52
CA MET A 219 27.98 -11.02 -10.22
C MET A 219 26.83 -11.66 -9.46
N ALA A 220 26.37 -12.85 -9.87
CA ALA A 220 25.30 -13.57 -9.19
C ALA A 220 25.74 -14.03 -7.79
N ALA A 221 26.97 -14.56 -7.65
CA ALA A 221 27.53 -14.93 -6.35
C ALA A 221 27.67 -13.71 -5.41
N ALA A 222 28.07 -12.55 -5.92
CA ALA A 222 28.13 -11.32 -5.13
C ALA A 222 26.74 -10.85 -4.67
N LEU A 223 25.69 -11.06 -5.47
CA LEU A 223 24.31 -10.80 -5.04
C LEU A 223 23.87 -11.78 -3.95
N VAL A 224 24.13 -13.08 -4.12
CA VAL A 224 23.83 -14.11 -3.11
C VAL A 224 24.55 -13.80 -1.79
N ALA A 225 25.84 -13.43 -1.84
CA ALA A 225 26.63 -13.11 -0.65
C ALA A 225 26.19 -11.82 0.08
N ARG A 226 25.47 -10.93 -0.60
CA ARG A 226 24.83 -9.73 0.00
C ARG A 226 23.43 -9.99 0.54
N GLY A 227 22.86 -11.17 0.26
CA GLY A 227 21.54 -11.57 0.69
C GLY A 227 21.51 -12.06 2.15
N PRO A 228 20.32 -12.43 2.65
CA PRO A 228 20.15 -13.06 3.95
C PRO A 228 20.99 -14.34 4.12
N PRO A 229 21.28 -14.76 5.37
CA PRO A 229 22.01 -16.00 5.64
C PRO A 229 21.35 -17.22 4.99
N LEU A 230 22.15 -18.24 4.64
CA LEU A 230 21.66 -19.44 3.96
C LEU A 230 20.68 -20.26 4.82
N GLU A 231 20.75 -20.07 6.14
CA GLU A 231 19.86 -20.64 7.14
C GLU A 231 18.42 -20.14 6.98
N GLU A 232 18.23 -18.91 6.48
CA GLU A 232 16.93 -18.30 6.22
C GLU A 232 16.49 -18.49 4.76
N GLN A 233 16.34 -19.74 4.32
CA GLN A 233 16.03 -20.07 2.93
C GLN A 233 14.80 -19.32 2.36
N GLY A 234 13.78 -19.05 3.18
CA GLY A 234 12.61 -18.26 2.78
C GLY A 234 12.94 -16.80 2.49
N ALA A 235 13.75 -16.15 3.33
CA ALA A 235 14.20 -14.77 3.12
C ALA A 235 15.16 -14.66 1.93
N LEU A 236 16.08 -15.63 1.78
CA LEU A 236 16.99 -15.71 0.66
C LEU A 236 16.25 -15.91 -0.68
N ARG A 237 15.25 -16.78 -0.72
CA ARG A 237 14.40 -16.98 -1.92
C ARG A 237 13.67 -15.69 -2.31
N ARG A 238 13.08 -14.97 -1.35
CA ARG A 238 12.42 -13.68 -1.60
C ARG A 238 13.40 -12.63 -2.11
N TYR A 239 14.57 -12.51 -1.47
CA TYR A 239 15.64 -11.61 -1.90
C TYR A 239 16.09 -11.88 -3.34
N LEU A 240 16.32 -13.15 -3.70
CA LEU A 240 16.76 -13.51 -5.05
C LEU A 240 15.67 -13.26 -6.11
N ARG A 241 14.40 -13.48 -5.80
CA ARG A 241 13.29 -13.11 -6.68
C ARG A 241 13.26 -11.61 -6.95
N ALA A 242 13.46 -10.78 -5.92
CA ALA A 242 13.57 -9.34 -6.09
C ALA A 242 14.78 -8.94 -6.98
N GLN A 243 15.91 -9.64 -6.85
CA GLN A 243 17.06 -9.43 -7.75
C GLN A 243 16.77 -9.88 -9.18
N GLN A 244 16.07 -11.00 -9.39
CA GLN A 244 15.67 -11.47 -10.72
C GLN A 244 14.82 -10.43 -11.46
N VAL A 245 13.84 -9.83 -10.79
CA VAL A 245 13.01 -8.78 -11.38
C VAL A 245 13.82 -7.50 -11.65
N ARG A 246 14.68 -7.10 -10.72
CA ARG A 246 15.52 -5.90 -10.86
C ARG A 246 16.51 -6.00 -12.03
N TRP A 247 17.10 -7.19 -12.21
CA TRP A 247 18.07 -7.48 -13.26
C TRP A 247 17.45 -8.16 -14.48
N HIS A 248 16.12 -8.22 -14.56
CA HIS A 248 15.44 -8.69 -15.76
C HIS A 248 15.74 -7.71 -16.92
N PRO A 249 16.11 -8.20 -18.11
CA PRO A 249 16.53 -7.34 -19.22
C PRO A 249 15.49 -6.27 -19.58
N ASP A 250 14.20 -6.63 -19.59
CA ASP A 250 13.14 -5.67 -19.89
C ASP A 250 12.97 -4.59 -18.81
N ARG A 251 12.94 -4.99 -17.52
CA ARG A 251 12.79 -4.07 -16.39
C ARG A 251 13.98 -3.13 -16.27
N PHE A 252 15.18 -3.65 -16.55
CA PHE A 252 16.40 -2.85 -16.60
C PHE A 252 16.32 -1.80 -17.73
N LEU A 253 15.88 -2.19 -18.93
CA LEU A 253 15.69 -1.26 -20.05
C LEU A 253 14.65 -0.19 -19.74
N GLN A 254 13.50 -0.56 -19.18
CA GLN A 254 12.44 0.38 -18.81
C GLN A 254 12.96 1.52 -17.92
N ARG A 255 13.91 1.21 -17.02
CA ARG A 255 14.40 2.17 -16.02
C ARG A 255 15.68 2.92 -16.45
N PHE A 256 16.59 2.26 -17.16
CA PHE A 256 17.93 2.79 -17.42
C PHE A 256 18.21 3.11 -18.89
N ARG A 257 17.29 2.83 -19.83
CA ARG A 257 17.49 3.12 -21.26
C ARG A 257 17.90 4.56 -21.55
N SER A 258 17.29 5.54 -20.88
CA SER A 258 17.59 6.97 -21.09
C SER A 258 18.93 7.41 -20.49
N GLN A 259 19.53 6.57 -19.66
CA GLN A 259 20.77 6.85 -18.93
C GLN A 259 21.99 6.18 -19.56
N ILE A 260 21.84 5.24 -20.50
CA ILE A 260 22.93 4.45 -21.08
C ILE A 260 23.26 4.93 -22.51
N GLU A 261 24.54 4.97 -22.87
CA GLU A 261 24.97 5.30 -24.22
C GLU A 261 24.44 4.30 -25.25
N THR A 262 23.89 4.78 -26.37
CA THR A 262 23.24 3.92 -27.38
C THR A 262 24.17 2.87 -27.97
N TRP A 263 25.48 3.15 -28.05
CA TRP A 263 26.48 2.21 -28.56
C TRP A 263 26.96 1.20 -27.51
N GLU A 264 26.88 1.52 -26.21
CA GLU A 264 27.14 0.57 -25.10
C GLU A 264 25.92 -0.27 -24.76
N LEU A 265 24.71 0.15 -25.18
CA LEU A 265 23.45 -0.51 -24.84
C LEU A 265 23.47 -2.02 -25.12
N GLY A 266 23.97 -2.44 -26.29
CA GLY A 266 24.04 -3.86 -26.64
C GLY A 266 24.95 -4.66 -25.69
N ARG A 267 26.09 -4.07 -25.30
CA ARG A 267 27.03 -4.70 -24.36
C ARG A 267 26.46 -4.80 -22.96
N VAL A 268 25.84 -3.73 -22.46
CA VAL A 268 25.15 -3.70 -21.17
C VAL A 268 24.04 -4.75 -21.14
N MET A 269 23.21 -4.80 -22.20
CA MET A 269 22.11 -5.76 -22.28
C MET A 269 22.58 -7.20 -22.35
N GLY A 270 23.68 -7.48 -23.06
CA GLY A 270 24.32 -8.80 -23.02
C GLY A 270 24.71 -9.22 -21.60
N ALA A 271 25.33 -8.32 -20.84
CA ALA A 271 25.73 -8.59 -19.45
C ALA A 271 24.52 -8.74 -18.50
N VAL A 272 23.49 -7.89 -18.62
CA VAL A 272 22.26 -8.00 -17.83
C VAL A 272 21.53 -9.32 -18.13
N THR A 273 21.48 -9.73 -19.40
CA THR A 273 20.85 -11.00 -19.80
C THR A 273 21.63 -12.20 -19.24
N ALA A 274 22.96 -12.19 -19.34
CA ALA A 274 23.81 -13.24 -18.77
C ALA A 274 23.71 -13.29 -17.22
N LEU A 275 23.62 -12.14 -16.56
CA LEU A 275 23.40 -12.03 -15.11
C LEU A 275 22.04 -12.60 -14.71
N SER A 276 20.97 -12.25 -15.43
CA SER A 276 19.62 -12.79 -15.19
C SER A 276 19.60 -14.32 -15.33
N GLN A 277 20.26 -14.86 -16.35
CA GLN A 277 20.40 -16.31 -16.52
C GLN A 277 21.23 -16.98 -15.41
N ALA A 278 22.28 -16.33 -14.91
CA ALA A 278 23.04 -16.82 -13.76
C ALA A 278 22.18 -16.81 -12.49
N LEU A 279 21.46 -15.71 -12.21
CA LEU A 279 20.54 -15.62 -11.09
C LEU A 279 19.45 -16.70 -11.12
N ASN A 280 18.91 -17.01 -12.30
CA ASN A 280 17.95 -18.11 -12.45
C ASN A 280 18.57 -19.45 -12.04
N ARG A 281 19.81 -19.75 -12.43
CA ARG A 281 20.49 -20.99 -12.02
C ARG A 281 20.72 -21.06 -10.51
N HIS A 282 21.11 -19.94 -9.88
CA HIS A 282 21.25 -19.86 -8.42
C HIS A 282 19.89 -20.02 -7.71
N ALA A 283 18.83 -19.44 -8.24
CA ALA A 283 17.48 -19.60 -7.70
C ALA A 283 16.95 -21.04 -7.84
N GLU A 284 17.21 -21.72 -8.98
CA GLU A 284 16.88 -23.14 -9.16
C GLU A 284 17.67 -24.05 -8.22
N ALA A 285 18.96 -23.77 -7.98
CA ALA A 285 19.78 -24.55 -7.06
C ALA A 285 19.29 -24.47 -5.58
N LEU A 286 18.50 -23.46 -5.26
CA LEU A 286 17.91 -23.23 -3.95
C LEU A 286 16.47 -23.71 -3.82
N LYS A 287 15.85 -24.28 -4.88
CA LYS A 287 14.51 -24.88 -4.83
C LYS A 287 14.53 -26.24 -4.15
#